data_AF-A0A352EWS2-F1
#
_entry.id   AF-A0A352EWS2-F1
#
_cell.length_a   1.000
_cell.length_b   1.000
_cell.length_c   1.000
_cell.angle_alpha   90.00
_cell.angle_beta   90.00
_cell.angle_gamma   90.00
#
_symmetry.space_group_name_H-M   'P 1'
#
loop_
_entity.id
_entity.type
_entity.pdbx_description
1 polymer ?
#
loop_
_entity_poly.entity_id
_entity_poly.type
_entity_poly.pdbx_seq_one_letter_code
_entity_poly.pdbx_strand_id
1 'polypeptide(L)'
;MTSKLNSLERDARVMHLNEQLLEIEQRLIPTGLHVFGRAAELQEKADLLRMVASFDRPEHGTRALPKLVAEALRIENYDALLHDSAPSETKEVIDGLVNQAVQKFCEAGAEAAADWLSSQAGVDIDQSLPTLLLLGKVAEQLDSNTELDSLMSALRGEYIEPGPGADIVQNPMVLPTGRNTHAVNPYSVPSQLAFARAKHTAAALLQRCLEEQGHYPRAMALVLWGLDNIKTQGDGVAQALWLLGVRPVRDALNRATEIEVIPLEELQRPRIDVVMTVSGIFRDLFAPTMALLDKAVRRVATLDEPLEMNYVRRNVQEKMAAAEPCDFDDAVTRVFSNAPGNYGSNVNFMVMDSQWESEATLGDLFVTRKCFAYTRDSRGRSVEGREAPHLMNDALSRVEATYQNIDSFEIGITDVDHYFEYLGGVSKAVETRSKSRPAIYLSDSLSPQVKVRTLQETVRLETRAKTLNPKWYEGMLKHGFRGVAEIENHVANTFGWSATADAVEPWIYTEISKTFLLDPTMFQRLLELNPHSLRSLMKRLLEAHERGYWNPAEDVLETLRERLYNLQQDLEVSA
;
A
#
# COMPACT_ATOMS: atom_id res chain seq x y z
N MET A 1 -3.08 5.13 -42.76
CA MET A 1 -4.56 5.23 -42.75
C MET A 1 -5.01 4.90 -41.33
N THR A 2 -5.23 5.92 -40.51
CA THR A 2 -5.81 5.77 -39.17
C THR A 2 -7.25 5.29 -39.34
N SER A 3 -7.51 4.04 -38.94
CA SER A 3 -8.88 3.55 -38.74
C SER A 3 -9.61 4.55 -37.85
N LYS A 4 -10.67 5.19 -38.37
CA LYS A 4 -11.55 6.03 -37.56
C LYS A 4 -12.25 5.08 -36.58
N LEU A 5 -11.84 5.13 -35.31
CA LEU A 5 -12.56 4.46 -34.21
C LEU A 5 -14.06 4.76 -34.34
N ASN A 6 -14.89 3.73 -34.20
CA ASN A 6 -16.34 3.90 -34.27
C ASN A 6 -16.83 4.73 -33.06
N SER A 7 -18.10 5.16 -33.04
CA SER A 7 -18.60 6.02 -31.95
C SER A 7 -18.46 5.37 -30.57
N LEU A 8 -18.79 4.08 -30.47
CA LEU A 8 -18.77 3.33 -29.21
C LEU A 8 -17.35 3.17 -28.66
N GLU A 9 -16.36 2.91 -29.52
CA GLU A 9 -14.96 2.82 -29.12
C GLU A 9 -14.40 4.16 -28.63
N ARG A 10 -14.88 5.28 -29.21
CA ARG A 10 -14.51 6.62 -28.74
C ARG A 10 -15.13 6.91 -27.38
N ASP A 11 -16.42 6.60 -27.22
CA ASP A 11 -17.13 6.82 -25.95
C ASP A 11 -16.50 5.98 -24.84
N ALA A 12 -16.21 4.70 -25.10
CA ALA A 12 -15.50 3.82 -24.14
C ALA A 12 -14.11 4.37 -23.75
N ARG A 13 -13.36 4.94 -24.71
CA ARG A 13 -12.06 5.56 -24.42
C ARG A 13 -12.19 6.83 -23.58
N VAL A 14 -13.17 7.68 -23.86
CA VAL A 14 -13.44 8.89 -23.06
C VAL A 14 -13.84 8.49 -21.65
N MET A 15 -14.69 7.48 -21.52
CA MET A 15 -15.10 6.92 -20.24
C MET A 15 -13.90 6.42 -19.43
N HIS A 16 -13.03 5.61 -20.02
CA HIS A 16 -11.84 5.13 -19.33
C HIS A 16 -10.91 6.27 -18.86
N LEU A 17 -10.73 7.31 -19.68
CA LEU A 17 -9.95 8.50 -19.29
C LEU A 17 -10.63 9.28 -18.16
N ASN A 18 -11.96 9.41 -18.18
CA ASN A 18 -12.71 10.06 -17.10
C ASN A 18 -12.53 9.31 -15.78
N GLU A 19 -12.56 7.97 -15.80
CA GLU A 19 -12.31 7.17 -14.58
C GLU A 19 -10.92 7.44 -14.00
N GLN A 20 -9.89 7.49 -14.85
CA GLN A 20 -8.53 7.80 -14.41
C GLN A 20 -8.40 9.21 -13.84
N LEU A 21 -9.14 10.18 -14.38
CA LEU A 21 -9.16 11.55 -13.87
C LEU A 21 -9.88 11.64 -12.52
N LEU A 22 -11.05 11.01 -12.39
CA LEU A 22 -11.81 10.93 -11.13
C LEU A 22 -10.99 10.23 -10.05
N GLU A 23 -10.27 9.17 -10.39
CA GLU A 23 -9.39 8.47 -9.46
C GLU A 23 -8.29 9.40 -8.90
N ILE A 24 -7.73 10.29 -9.73
CA ILE A 24 -6.76 11.29 -9.26
C ILE A 24 -7.44 12.35 -8.39
N GLU A 25 -8.61 12.86 -8.82
CA GLU A 25 -9.35 13.93 -8.14
C GLU A 25 -9.86 13.51 -6.75
N GLN A 26 -10.43 12.31 -6.67
CA GLN A 26 -11.06 11.78 -5.47
C GLN A 26 -10.04 11.16 -4.50
N ARG A 27 -8.78 11.01 -4.92
CA ARG A 27 -7.75 10.44 -4.07
C ARG A 27 -7.49 11.36 -2.88
N LEU A 28 -7.79 10.85 -1.69
CA LEU A 28 -7.43 11.49 -0.44
C LEU A 28 -5.92 11.48 -0.26
N ILE A 29 -5.38 12.66 0.02
CA ILE A 29 -3.96 12.89 0.25
C ILE A 29 -3.81 13.88 1.42
N PRO A 30 -2.83 13.68 2.32
CA PRO A 30 -2.45 14.72 3.27
C PRO A 30 -1.90 15.93 2.52
N THR A 31 -2.43 17.12 2.80
CA THR A 31 -2.02 18.38 2.15
C THR A 31 -1.26 19.31 3.10
N GLY A 32 -0.53 18.73 4.05
CA GLY A 32 0.25 19.47 5.03
C GLY A 32 0.93 18.53 6.03
N LEU A 33 1.59 19.12 7.02
CA LEU A 33 2.23 18.39 8.10
C LEU A 33 1.49 18.62 9.41
N HIS A 34 1.37 17.55 10.21
CA HIS A 34 0.81 17.66 11.55
C HIS A 34 1.68 18.55 12.44
N VAL A 35 1.04 19.37 13.27
CA VAL A 35 1.68 20.14 14.35
C VAL A 35 1.18 19.57 15.67
N PHE A 36 2.09 18.96 16.44
CA PHE A 36 1.76 18.32 17.71
C PHE A 36 0.98 19.26 18.65
N GLY A 37 -0.20 18.82 19.10
CA GLY A 37 -1.12 19.60 19.92
C GLY A 37 -2.09 20.51 19.16
N ARG A 38 -2.07 20.51 17.81
CA ARG A 38 -3.01 21.27 16.99
C ARG A 38 -4.07 20.33 16.40
N ALA A 39 -5.35 20.65 16.58
CA ALA A 39 -6.45 19.92 15.97
C ALA A 39 -6.53 20.15 14.45
N ALA A 40 -7.18 19.23 13.73
CA ALA A 40 -7.35 19.29 12.29
C ALA A 40 -8.15 20.53 11.84
N GLU A 41 -7.82 21.08 10.67
CA GLU A 41 -8.62 22.17 10.09
C GLU A 41 -9.97 21.64 9.56
N LEU A 42 -10.98 22.51 9.43
CA LEU A 42 -12.35 22.11 9.06
C LEU A 42 -12.42 21.30 7.76
N GLN A 43 -11.61 21.67 6.76
CA GLN A 43 -11.59 21.00 5.47
C GLN A 43 -10.98 19.58 5.56
N GLU A 44 -9.87 19.44 6.30
CA GLU A 44 -9.22 18.14 6.54
C GLU A 44 -10.16 17.21 7.30
N LYS A 45 -10.86 17.74 8.31
CA LYS A 45 -11.88 17.02 9.05
C LYS A 45 -13.01 16.52 8.13
N ALA A 46 -13.55 17.37 7.26
CA ALA A 46 -14.62 16.97 6.33
C ALA A 46 -14.17 15.85 5.38
N ASP A 47 -12.95 15.93 4.87
CA ASP A 47 -12.34 14.92 4.01
C ASP A 47 -12.19 13.56 4.73
N LEU A 48 -11.73 13.56 5.98
CA LEU A 48 -11.64 12.35 6.82
C LEU A 48 -13.02 11.75 7.14
N LEU A 49 -14.00 12.60 7.51
CA LEU A 49 -15.35 12.16 7.84
C LEU A 49 -16.05 11.53 6.63
N ARG A 50 -15.86 12.08 5.44
CA ARG A 50 -16.36 11.48 4.19
C ARG A 50 -15.83 10.07 4.02
N MET A 51 -14.54 9.87 4.25
CA MET A 51 -13.93 8.55 4.12
C MET A 51 -14.49 7.57 5.14
N VAL A 52 -14.67 7.98 6.40
CA VAL A 52 -15.30 7.15 7.43
C VAL A 52 -16.73 6.76 7.03
N ALA A 53 -17.46 7.67 6.39
CA ALA A 53 -18.84 7.48 5.91
C ALA A 53 -18.96 6.54 4.70
N SER A 54 -17.87 6.29 3.97
CA SER A 54 -17.87 5.46 2.76
C SER A 54 -17.78 3.95 3.02
N PHE A 55 -17.60 3.51 4.26
CA PHE A 55 -17.44 2.10 4.61
C PHE A 55 -18.60 1.58 5.47
N ASP A 56 -19.02 0.35 5.19
CA ASP A 56 -19.93 -0.40 6.06
C ASP A 56 -19.20 -0.71 7.39
N ARG A 57 -19.87 -0.52 8.53
CA ARG A 57 -19.33 -0.85 9.86
C ARG A 57 -20.38 -1.58 10.70
N PRO A 58 -20.58 -2.89 10.43
CA PRO A 58 -21.54 -3.70 11.18
C PRO A 58 -21.28 -3.69 12.69
N GLU A 59 -20.03 -3.54 13.13
CA GLU A 59 -19.62 -3.44 14.52
C GLU A 59 -20.17 -2.19 15.24
N HIS A 60 -20.53 -1.15 14.49
CA HIS A 60 -21.18 0.07 14.99
C HIS A 60 -22.66 0.15 14.58
N GLY A 61 -23.19 -0.86 13.89
CA GLY A 61 -24.55 -0.84 13.34
C GLY A 61 -24.76 0.21 12.26
N THR A 62 -23.70 0.63 11.56
CA THR A 62 -23.75 1.69 10.54
C THR A 62 -23.48 1.14 9.14
N ARG A 63 -24.03 1.82 8.13
CA ARG A 63 -23.88 1.46 6.71
C ARG A 63 -23.18 2.60 5.96
N ALA A 64 -22.48 2.26 4.89
CA ALA A 64 -21.85 3.25 4.03
C ALA A 64 -22.90 4.22 3.45
N LEU A 65 -22.70 5.53 3.58
CA LEU A 65 -23.59 6.54 2.98
C LEU A 65 -23.72 6.38 1.45
N PRO A 66 -22.64 6.13 0.69
CA PRO A 66 -22.75 5.88 -0.76
C PRO A 66 -23.72 4.73 -1.09
N LYS A 67 -23.70 3.65 -0.29
CA LYS A 67 -24.58 2.49 -0.47
C LYS A 67 -26.04 2.83 -0.17
N LEU A 68 -26.31 3.59 0.89
CA LEU A 68 -27.65 4.07 1.22
C LEU A 68 -28.22 4.99 0.14
N VAL A 69 -27.40 5.91 -0.37
CA VAL A 69 -27.77 6.79 -1.49
C VAL A 69 -28.06 5.97 -2.74
N ALA A 70 -27.22 4.99 -3.06
CA ALA A 70 -27.42 4.12 -4.21
C ALA A 70 -28.76 3.35 -4.12
N GLU A 71 -29.05 2.77 -2.96
CA GLU A 71 -30.30 2.04 -2.72
C GLU A 71 -31.54 2.94 -2.83
N ALA A 72 -31.46 4.17 -2.29
CA ALA A 72 -32.56 5.15 -2.36
C ALA A 72 -32.83 5.61 -3.80
N LEU A 73 -31.77 5.72 -4.62
CA LEU A 73 -31.85 5.98 -6.06
C LEU A 73 -32.25 4.73 -6.89
N ARG A 74 -32.60 3.62 -6.24
CA ARG A 74 -33.01 2.34 -6.85
C ARG A 74 -31.94 1.71 -7.74
N ILE A 75 -30.70 1.84 -7.33
CA ILE A 75 -29.56 1.21 -7.99
C ILE A 75 -29.38 -0.16 -7.36
N GLU A 76 -29.85 -1.20 -8.05
CA GLU A 76 -30.03 -2.55 -7.49
C GLU A 76 -28.71 -3.27 -7.17
N ASN A 77 -27.54 -2.74 -7.56
CA ASN A 77 -26.26 -3.36 -7.27
C ASN A 77 -25.08 -2.36 -7.21
N TYR A 78 -24.97 -1.61 -6.09
CA TYR A 78 -23.84 -0.71 -5.84
C TYR A 78 -22.49 -1.43 -5.83
N ASP A 79 -22.43 -2.64 -5.27
CA ASP A 79 -21.18 -3.43 -5.22
C ASP A 79 -20.73 -3.83 -6.64
N ALA A 80 -21.65 -4.20 -7.54
CA ALA A 80 -21.31 -4.41 -8.94
C ALA A 80 -20.92 -3.12 -9.65
N LEU A 81 -21.55 -1.97 -9.35
CA LEU A 81 -21.09 -0.69 -9.87
C LEU A 81 -19.67 -0.37 -9.43
N LEU A 82 -19.30 -0.68 -8.18
CA LEU A 82 -17.92 -0.54 -7.74
C LEU A 82 -16.98 -1.39 -8.59
N HIS A 83 -17.35 -2.63 -8.93
CA HIS A 83 -16.48 -3.51 -9.71
C HIS A 83 -16.49 -3.27 -11.23
N ASP A 84 -17.51 -2.61 -11.77
CA ASP A 84 -17.58 -2.28 -13.18
C ASP A 84 -16.65 -1.11 -13.52
N SER A 85 -15.81 -1.30 -14.53
CA SER A 85 -14.82 -0.32 -15.00
C SER A 85 -15.46 0.82 -15.81
N ALA A 86 -16.77 0.78 -16.04
CA ALA A 86 -17.48 1.90 -16.64
C ALA A 86 -17.72 3.03 -15.60
N PRO A 87 -17.33 4.28 -15.90
CA PRO A 87 -17.88 5.44 -15.21
C PRO A 87 -19.36 5.48 -15.51
N SER A 88 -20.16 5.46 -14.46
CA SER A 88 -21.55 5.84 -14.57
C SER A 88 -21.67 7.24 -14.01
N GLU A 89 -22.37 8.15 -14.71
CA GLU A 89 -22.88 9.41 -14.16
C GLU A 89 -23.52 9.18 -12.77
N THR A 90 -24.01 7.96 -12.53
CA THR A 90 -24.50 7.49 -11.24
C THR A 90 -23.47 7.56 -10.10
N LYS A 91 -22.20 7.18 -10.31
CA LYS A 91 -21.15 7.26 -9.27
C LYS A 91 -20.90 8.71 -8.86
N GLU A 92 -20.76 9.60 -9.84
CA GLU A 92 -20.58 11.04 -9.61
C GLU A 92 -21.76 11.65 -8.86
N VAL A 93 -22.99 11.25 -9.20
CA VAL A 93 -24.20 11.69 -8.48
C VAL A 93 -24.19 11.21 -7.03
N ILE A 94 -23.85 9.93 -6.78
CA ILE A 94 -23.75 9.38 -5.41
C ILE A 94 -22.70 10.14 -4.61
N ASP A 95 -21.49 10.29 -5.15
CA ASP A 95 -20.38 10.97 -4.47
C ASP A 95 -20.72 12.44 -4.21
N GLY A 96 -21.35 13.12 -5.16
CA GLY A 96 -21.82 14.50 -5.02
C GLY A 96 -22.85 14.67 -3.89
N LEU A 97 -23.78 13.72 -3.75
CA LEU A 97 -24.77 13.72 -2.67
C LEU A 97 -24.11 13.44 -1.31
N VAL A 98 -23.19 12.48 -1.24
CA VAL A 98 -22.45 12.17 0.00
C VAL A 98 -21.57 13.35 0.43
N ASN A 99 -20.87 13.99 -0.51
CA ASN A 99 -20.08 15.19 -0.26
C ASN A 99 -20.92 16.31 0.38
N GLN A 100 -22.07 16.61 -0.22
CA GLN A 100 -22.97 17.64 0.29
C GLN A 100 -23.59 17.25 1.64
N ALA A 101 -23.90 15.97 1.87
CA ALA A 101 -24.39 15.50 3.15
C ALA A 101 -23.36 15.67 4.28
N VAL A 102 -22.09 15.34 4.02
CA VAL A 102 -20.99 15.55 4.98
C VAL A 102 -20.76 17.03 5.22
N GLN A 103 -20.85 17.87 4.20
CA GLN A 103 -20.79 19.32 4.37
C GLN A 103 -21.94 19.84 5.25
N LYS A 104 -23.18 19.38 5.01
CA LYS A 104 -24.35 19.72 5.85
C LYS A 104 -24.18 19.25 7.28
N PHE A 105 -23.59 18.07 7.48
CA PHE A 105 -23.23 17.58 8.80
C PHE A 105 -22.24 18.52 9.50
N CYS A 106 -21.18 18.95 8.82
CA CYS A 106 -20.21 19.89 9.38
C CYS A 106 -20.82 21.27 9.71
N GLU A 107 -21.84 21.71 8.96
CA GLU A 107 -22.51 23.00 9.16
C GLU A 107 -23.59 22.96 10.27
N ALA A 108 -24.36 21.87 10.36
CA ALA A 108 -25.61 21.84 11.11
C ALA A 108 -25.86 20.53 11.91
N GLY A 109 -24.93 19.58 11.90
CA GLY A 109 -25.00 18.34 12.66
C GLY A 109 -25.74 17.19 11.98
N ALA A 110 -25.82 16.06 12.69
CA ALA A 110 -26.29 14.78 12.15
C ALA A 110 -27.76 14.79 11.70
N GLU A 111 -28.66 15.37 12.49
CA GLU A 111 -30.10 15.41 12.17
C GLU A 111 -30.36 16.19 10.88
N ALA A 112 -29.77 17.39 10.75
CA ALA A 112 -29.91 18.22 9.56
C ALA A 112 -29.36 17.55 8.29
N ALA A 113 -28.25 16.81 8.41
CA ALA A 113 -27.69 16.06 7.30
C ALA A 113 -28.56 14.86 6.90
N ALA A 114 -29.18 14.17 7.86
CA ALA A 114 -30.09 13.06 7.61
C ALA A 114 -31.38 13.54 6.91
N ASP A 115 -31.97 14.63 7.43
CA ASP A 115 -33.13 15.30 6.81
C ASP A 115 -32.82 15.75 5.38
N TRP A 116 -31.63 16.30 5.17
CA TRP A 116 -31.18 16.73 3.85
C TRP A 116 -31.05 15.53 2.89
N LEU A 117 -30.39 14.45 3.30
CA LEU A 117 -30.27 13.22 2.48
C LEU A 117 -31.63 12.60 2.16
N SER A 118 -32.55 12.60 3.13
CA SER A 118 -33.93 12.16 2.93
C SER A 118 -34.65 13.03 1.90
N SER A 119 -34.49 14.36 1.98
CA SER A 119 -35.11 15.30 1.04
C SER A 119 -34.53 15.24 -0.38
N GLN A 120 -33.22 15.03 -0.53
CA GLN A 120 -32.54 15.11 -1.83
C GLN A 120 -32.46 13.77 -2.56
N ALA A 121 -32.27 12.67 -1.81
CA ALA A 121 -32.02 11.35 -2.37
C ALA A 121 -33.07 10.31 -1.95
N GLY A 122 -34.00 10.64 -1.04
CA GLY A 122 -35.00 9.68 -0.53
C GLY A 122 -34.42 8.64 0.42
N VAL A 123 -33.24 8.90 1.00
CA VAL A 123 -32.60 8.00 1.96
C VAL A 123 -33.40 8.00 3.27
N ASP A 124 -33.72 6.82 3.77
CA ASP A 124 -34.39 6.66 5.06
C ASP A 124 -33.54 7.26 6.20
N ILE A 125 -34.15 8.13 7.01
CA ILE A 125 -33.50 8.80 8.14
C ILE A 125 -33.03 7.75 9.15
N ASP A 126 -33.82 6.71 9.39
CA ASP A 126 -33.50 5.66 10.37
C ASP A 126 -32.26 4.85 9.95
N GLN A 127 -31.93 4.83 8.65
CA GLN A 127 -30.74 4.14 8.13
C GLN A 127 -29.50 5.03 8.06
N SER A 128 -29.68 6.31 7.75
CA SER A 128 -28.57 7.27 7.57
C SER A 128 -28.10 7.90 8.88
N LEU A 129 -29.03 8.14 9.81
CA LEU A 129 -28.75 8.80 11.08
C LEU A 129 -27.71 8.07 11.95
N PRO A 130 -27.68 6.72 12.08
CA PRO A 130 -26.63 6.02 12.82
C PRO A 130 -25.22 6.33 12.29
N THR A 131 -25.04 6.36 10.97
CA THR A 131 -23.76 6.71 10.34
C THR A 131 -23.39 8.17 10.64
N LEU A 132 -24.34 9.11 10.52
CA LEU A 132 -24.11 10.53 10.79
C LEU A 132 -23.83 10.81 12.29
N LEU A 133 -24.43 10.05 13.21
CA LEU A 133 -24.12 10.13 14.64
C LEU A 133 -22.72 9.59 14.95
N LEU A 134 -22.27 8.55 14.23
CA LEU A 134 -20.88 8.09 14.31
C LEU A 134 -19.92 9.18 13.83
N LEU A 135 -20.22 9.86 12.70
CA LEU A 135 -19.45 11.01 12.25
C LEU A 135 -19.41 12.13 13.30
N GLY A 136 -20.51 12.35 14.03
CA GLY A 136 -20.59 13.23 15.21
C GLY A 136 -19.51 12.95 16.23
N LYS A 137 -19.41 11.68 16.66
CA LYS A 137 -18.41 11.23 17.63
C LYS A 137 -16.98 11.36 17.10
N VAL A 138 -16.76 11.01 15.84
CA VAL A 138 -15.44 11.13 15.21
C VAL A 138 -15.01 12.59 15.11
N ALA A 139 -15.92 13.48 14.72
CA ALA A 139 -15.67 14.91 14.64
C ALA A 139 -15.31 15.51 16.00
N GLU A 140 -16.06 15.15 17.05
CA GLU A 140 -15.76 15.55 18.43
C GLU A 140 -14.37 15.08 18.87
N GLN A 141 -14.01 13.84 18.56
CA GLN A 141 -12.71 13.28 18.93
C GLN A 141 -11.53 13.87 18.14
N LEU A 142 -11.74 14.26 16.88
CA LEU A 142 -10.77 15.00 16.07
C LEU A 142 -10.51 16.40 16.65
N ASP A 143 -11.55 17.03 17.22
CA ASP A 143 -11.45 18.34 17.86
C ASP A 143 -10.79 18.22 19.26
N SER A 144 -10.99 17.09 19.96
CA SER A 144 -10.33 16.80 21.25
C SER A 144 -8.87 16.35 21.06
N ASN A 145 -7.99 17.23 20.62
CA ASN A 145 -6.55 16.95 20.58
C ASN A 145 -5.97 16.98 22.02
N THR A 146 -5.61 15.81 22.57
CA THR A 146 -5.03 15.67 23.93
C THR A 146 -3.52 15.39 23.92
N GLU A 147 -2.83 15.63 22.81
CA GLU A 147 -1.43 15.24 22.61
C GLU A 147 -0.47 15.94 23.60
N LEU A 148 -0.62 17.25 23.79
CA LEU A 148 0.19 18.01 24.74
C LEU A 148 -0.11 17.64 26.19
N ASP A 149 -1.39 17.49 26.53
CA ASP A 149 -1.81 17.10 27.88
C ASP A 149 -1.24 15.73 28.25
N SER A 150 -1.32 14.78 27.33
CA SER A 150 -0.81 13.42 27.51
C SER A 150 0.72 13.39 27.64
N LEU A 151 1.44 14.23 26.87
CA LEU A 151 2.88 14.42 27.06
C LEU A 151 3.20 14.94 28.47
N MET A 152 2.44 15.94 28.94
CA MET A 152 2.63 16.52 30.28
C MET A 152 2.29 15.53 31.40
N SER A 153 1.31 14.65 31.22
CA SER A 153 1.02 13.56 32.15
C SER A 153 2.13 12.50 32.15
N ALA A 154 2.66 12.14 30.98
CA ALA A 154 3.74 11.16 30.87
C ALA A 154 5.01 11.65 31.58
N LEU A 155 5.37 12.93 31.41
CA LEU A 155 6.50 13.56 32.10
C LEU A 155 6.31 13.64 33.63
N ARG A 156 5.07 13.62 34.11
CA ARG A 156 4.74 13.54 35.54
C ARG A 156 4.71 12.10 36.08
N GLY A 157 4.97 11.10 35.24
CA GLY A 157 4.87 9.69 35.61
C GLY A 157 3.42 9.24 35.84
N GLU A 158 2.46 9.94 35.26
CA GLU A 158 1.04 9.58 35.33
C GLU A 158 0.70 8.49 34.31
N TYR A 159 -0.44 7.83 34.52
CA TYR A 159 -0.95 6.82 33.59
C TYR A 159 -1.46 7.46 32.30
N ILE A 160 -1.02 6.95 31.15
CA ILE A 160 -1.54 7.33 29.83
C ILE A 160 -2.48 6.25 29.35
N GLU A 161 -3.70 6.65 28.98
CA GLU A 161 -4.73 5.74 28.51
C GLU A 161 -4.26 5.02 27.24
N PRO A 162 -4.35 3.68 27.16
CA PRO A 162 -4.00 2.93 25.98
C PRO A 162 -5.07 3.06 24.89
N GLY A 163 -4.66 2.99 23.64
CA GLY A 163 -5.58 3.00 22.50
C GLY A 163 -5.06 2.15 21.34
N PRO A 164 -5.94 1.68 20.43
CA PRO A 164 -5.49 0.96 19.26
C PRO A 164 -4.70 1.89 18.33
N GLY A 165 -3.57 1.42 17.81
CA GLY A 165 -2.90 2.03 16.67
C GLY A 165 -3.51 1.48 15.37
N ALA A 166 -4.11 2.35 14.56
CA ALA A 166 -4.70 1.99 13.28
C ALA A 166 -4.77 3.22 12.36
N ASP A 167 -5.42 3.08 11.23
CA ASP A 167 -5.87 4.19 10.40
C ASP A 167 -7.35 4.50 10.73
N ILE A 168 -7.74 5.78 10.69
CA ILE A 168 -9.09 6.25 11.07
C ILE A 168 -10.21 5.64 10.21
N VAL A 169 -9.91 5.30 8.95
CA VAL A 169 -10.83 4.64 8.03
C VAL A 169 -11.06 3.20 8.47
N GLN A 170 -9.99 2.50 8.82
CA GLN A 170 -10.12 1.10 9.24
C GLN A 170 -10.75 1.02 10.63
N ASN A 171 -10.37 1.92 11.55
CA ASN A 171 -10.86 1.94 12.91
C ASN A 171 -10.94 3.36 13.49
N PRO A 172 -12.13 3.99 13.49
CA PRO A 172 -12.34 5.31 14.08
C PRO A 172 -12.02 5.38 15.58
N MET A 173 -12.02 4.23 16.28
CA MET A 173 -11.62 4.14 17.69
C MET A 173 -10.12 4.40 17.92
N VAL A 174 -9.33 4.67 16.88
CA VAL A 174 -7.97 5.24 16.98
C VAL A 174 -7.97 6.64 17.57
N LEU A 175 -9.11 7.34 17.52
CA LEU A 175 -9.30 8.64 18.15
C LEU A 175 -9.86 8.53 19.58
N PRO A 176 -9.64 9.56 20.43
CA PRO A 176 -8.77 10.73 20.18
C PRO A 176 -7.27 10.37 20.19
N THR A 177 -6.45 11.26 19.63
CA THR A 177 -4.97 11.18 19.73
C THR A 177 -4.50 11.58 21.13
N GLY A 178 -3.22 11.33 21.44
CA GLY A 178 -2.64 11.51 22.79
C GLY A 178 -2.60 10.22 23.63
N ARG A 179 -3.13 9.10 23.13
CA ARG A 179 -3.13 7.81 23.83
C ARG A 179 -1.85 7.01 23.63
N ASN A 180 -1.58 6.08 24.55
CA ASN A 180 -0.49 5.12 24.45
C ASN A 180 -0.87 3.99 23.48
N THR A 181 -0.44 4.10 22.23
CA THR A 181 -0.92 3.21 21.16
C THR A 181 -0.41 1.78 21.30
N HIS A 182 -1.27 0.80 20.98
CA HIS A 182 -0.92 -0.61 20.93
C HIS A 182 -1.36 -1.26 19.61
N ALA A 183 -0.69 -2.35 19.24
CA ALA A 183 -1.04 -3.15 18.07
C ALA A 183 -2.29 -4.03 18.32
N VAL A 184 -2.47 -5.07 17.51
CA VAL A 184 -3.54 -6.06 17.63
C VAL A 184 -3.05 -7.36 18.28
N ASN A 185 -3.97 -8.18 18.78
CA ASN A 185 -3.65 -9.54 19.22
C ASN A 185 -3.21 -10.39 18.01
N PRO A 186 -1.99 -10.96 17.98
CA PRO A 186 -1.52 -11.72 16.81
C PRO A 186 -2.34 -12.98 16.55
N TYR A 187 -2.97 -13.56 17.57
CA TYR A 187 -3.85 -14.71 17.40
C TYR A 187 -5.18 -14.36 16.73
N SER A 188 -5.57 -13.09 16.67
CA SER A 188 -6.77 -12.68 15.94
C SER A 188 -6.52 -12.42 14.46
N VAL A 189 -5.27 -12.50 13.98
CA VAL A 189 -4.87 -12.21 12.59
C VAL A 189 -4.76 -13.51 11.77
N PRO A 190 -5.40 -13.61 10.59
CA PRO A 190 -6.24 -12.59 9.96
C PRO A 190 -7.67 -12.61 10.51
N SER A 191 -8.31 -11.45 10.65
CA SER A 191 -9.71 -11.33 11.07
C SER A 191 -10.68 -11.99 10.09
N GLN A 192 -11.91 -12.30 10.51
CA GLN A 192 -12.94 -12.84 9.61
C GLN A 192 -13.26 -11.84 8.49
N LEU A 193 -13.31 -10.55 8.81
CA LEU A 193 -13.55 -9.48 7.85
C LEU A 193 -12.38 -9.37 6.86
N ALA A 194 -11.13 -9.42 7.35
CA ALA A 194 -9.95 -9.42 6.50
C ALA A 194 -9.96 -10.61 5.52
N PHE A 195 -10.35 -11.80 6.00
CA PHE A 195 -10.48 -12.97 5.15
C PHE A 195 -11.60 -12.85 4.10
N ALA A 196 -12.72 -12.23 4.44
CA ALA A 196 -13.79 -11.96 3.49
C ALA A 196 -13.35 -10.97 2.40
N ARG A 197 -12.69 -9.86 2.77
CA ARG A 197 -12.15 -8.86 1.83
C ARG A 197 -11.08 -9.46 0.91
N ALA A 198 -10.16 -10.23 1.47
CA ALA A 198 -9.05 -10.83 0.74
C ALA A 198 -9.48 -11.76 -0.40
N LYS A 199 -10.69 -12.35 -0.34
CA LYS A 199 -11.26 -13.12 -1.45
C LYS A 199 -11.33 -12.29 -2.73
N HIS A 200 -11.84 -11.07 -2.61
CA HIS A 200 -12.03 -10.15 -3.73
C HIS A 200 -10.68 -9.63 -4.22
N THR A 201 -9.77 -9.24 -3.33
CA THR A 201 -8.42 -8.79 -3.70
C THR A 201 -7.63 -9.88 -4.42
N ALA A 202 -7.62 -11.11 -3.90
CA ALA A 202 -6.91 -12.23 -4.50
C ALA A 202 -7.51 -12.60 -5.87
N ALA A 203 -8.84 -12.55 -6.01
CA ALA A 203 -9.50 -12.76 -7.30
C ALA A 203 -9.13 -11.67 -8.32
N ALA A 204 -9.19 -10.40 -7.94
CA ALA A 204 -8.81 -9.28 -8.80
C ALA A 204 -7.33 -9.35 -9.22
N LEU A 205 -6.45 -9.73 -8.29
CA LEU A 205 -5.02 -9.89 -8.56
C LEU A 205 -4.75 -10.99 -9.59
N LEU A 206 -5.39 -12.16 -9.41
CA LEU A 206 -5.23 -13.27 -10.35
C LEU A 206 -5.88 -13.00 -11.70
N GLN A 207 -7.01 -12.29 -11.70
CA GLN A 207 -7.66 -11.85 -12.93
C GLN A 207 -6.75 -10.88 -13.71
N ARG A 208 -6.13 -9.92 -13.02
CA ARG A 208 -5.16 -9.01 -13.65
C ARG A 208 -3.95 -9.75 -14.22
N CYS A 209 -3.42 -10.73 -13.49
CA CYS A 209 -2.34 -11.58 -14.00
C CYS A 209 -2.76 -12.34 -15.26
N LEU A 210 -3.98 -12.89 -15.27
CA LEU A 210 -4.52 -13.65 -16.41
C LEU A 210 -4.71 -12.77 -17.65
N GLU A 211 -5.19 -11.54 -17.47
CA GLU A 211 -5.38 -10.57 -18.56
C GLU A 211 -4.05 -10.14 -19.20
N GLU A 212 -3.00 -9.94 -18.40
CA GLU A 212 -1.70 -9.49 -18.89
C GLU A 212 -0.82 -10.63 -19.41
N GLN A 213 -0.84 -11.80 -18.77
CA GLN A 213 0.08 -12.92 -19.05
C GLN A 213 -0.59 -14.09 -19.78
N GLY A 214 -1.92 -14.15 -19.79
CA GLY A 214 -2.68 -15.26 -20.40
C GLY A 214 -2.71 -16.55 -19.58
N HIS A 215 -2.09 -16.58 -18.41
CA HIS A 215 -2.14 -17.72 -17.47
C HIS A 215 -2.05 -17.26 -16.01
N TYR A 216 -2.41 -18.14 -15.07
CA TYR A 216 -2.15 -17.90 -13.65
C TYR A 216 -0.64 -17.96 -13.35
N PRO A 217 -0.12 -17.13 -12.43
CA PRO A 217 1.28 -17.15 -12.07
C PRO A 217 1.63 -18.46 -11.36
N ARG A 218 2.74 -19.09 -11.75
CA ARG A 218 3.23 -20.34 -11.14
C ARG A 218 3.67 -20.16 -9.70
N ALA A 219 4.29 -19.02 -9.40
CA ALA A 219 4.58 -18.57 -8.06
C ALA A 219 4.49 -17.04 -7.96
N MET A 220 4.16 -16.55 -6.78
CA MET A 220 4.06 -15.12 -6.48
C MET A 220 4.86 -14.79 -5.23
N ALA A 221 5.60 -13.69 -5.24
CA ALA A 221 6.28 -13.17 -4.06
C ALA A 221 5.43 -12.08 -3.37
N LEU A 222 5.11 -12.29 -2.10
CA LEU A 222 4.34 -11.35 -1.29
C LEU A 222 5.25 -10.66 -0.27
N VAL A 223 5.11 -9.35 -0.14
CA VAL A 223 5.65 -8.59 0.99
C VAL A 223 4.57 -8.46 2.06
N LEU A 224 4.85 -8.96 3.26
CA LEU A 224 3.97 -8.82 4.42
C LEU A 224 4.61 -7.88 5.45
N TRP A 225 3.99 -6.72 5.65
CA TRP A 225 4.44 -5.73 6.63
C TRP A 225 3.66 -5.83 7.94
N GLY A 226 4.28 -5.39 9.03
CA GLY A 226 3.61 -5.39 10.33
C GLY A 226 2.47 -4.38 10.37
N LEU A 227 2.71 -3.16 9.91
CA LEU A 227 1.80 -2.03 10.06
C LEU A 227 0.49 -2.20 9.28
N ASP A 228 0.56 -2.59 8.00
CA ASP A 228 -0.65 -2.81 7.19
C ASP A 228 -1.50 -3.94 7.78
N ASN A 229 -0.88 -5.01 8.29
CA ASN A 229 -1.59 -6.12 8.92
C ASN A 229 -2.15 -5.78 10.31
N ILE A 230 -1.57 -4.80 11.03
CA ILE A 230 -2.19 -4.22 12.24
C ILE A 230 -3.44 -3.41 11.83
N LYS A 231 -3.30 -2.49 10.87
CA LYS A 231 -4.37 -1.58 10.45
C LYS A 231 -5.57 -2.33 9.85
N THR A 232 -5.30 -3.30 8.98
CA THR A 232 -6.33 -4.09 8.27
C THR A 232 -6.77 -5.33 9.04
N GLN A 233 -6.12 -5.64 10.17
CA GLN A 233 -6.29 -6.90 10.91
C GLN A 233 -5.97 -8.15 10.08
N GLY A 234 -5.06 -8.05 9.11
CA GLY A 234 -4.46 -9.19 8.42
C GLY A 234 -4.83 -9.38 6.96
N ASP A 235 -5.11 -8.33 6.19
CA ASP A 235 -5.49 -8.47 4.78
C ASP A 235 -4.38 -9.19 3.97
N GLY A 236 -3.11 -8.82 4.15
CA GLY A 236 -1.98 -9.49 3.48
C GLY A 236 -1.85 -10.98 3.81
N VAL A 237 -2.02 -11.33 5.09
CA VAL A 237 -2.04 -12.73 5.54
C VAL A 237 -3.21 -13.50 4.92
N ALA A 238 -4.40 -12.90 4.93
CA ALA A 238 -5.60 -13.51 4.35
C ALA A 238 -5.48 -13.70 2.84
N GLN A 239 -4.87 -12.75 2.13
CA GLN A 239 -4.60 -12.85 0.68
C GLN A 239 -3.65 -14.03 0.40
N ALA A 240 -2.58 -14.21 1.19
CA ALA A 240 -1.69 -15.36 1.06
C ALA A 240 -2.44 -16.70 1.25
N LEU A 241 -3.31 -16.80 2.29
CA LEU A 241 -4.14 -17.98 2.52
C LEU A 241 -5.10 -18.26 1.36
N TRP A 242 -5.74 -17.21 0.81
CA TRP A 242 -6.60 -17.34 -0.37
C TRP A 242 -5.83 -17.84 -1.58
N LEU A 243 -4.66 -17.26 -1.90
CA LEU A 243 -3.83 -17.70 -3.03
C LEU A 243 -3.46 -19.19 -2.93
N LEU A 244 -3.10 -19.65 -1.72
CA LEU A 244 -2.84 -21.06 -1.39
C LEU A 244 -4.12 -21.94 -1.44
N GLY A 245 -5.30 -21.33 -1.36
CA GLY A 245 -6.59 -22.02 -1.37
C GLY A 245 -6.93 -22.66 -0.02
N VAL A 246 -6.62 -21.98 1.09
CA VAL A 246 -6.96 -22.43 2.43
C VAL A 246 -7.70 -21.33 3.19
N ARG A 247 -8.48 -21.71 4.20
CA ARG A 247 -9.17 -20.78 5.10
C ARG A 247 -8.68 -20.95 6.54
N PRO A 248 -8.49 -19.87 7.31
CA PRO A 248 -8.10 -19.95 8.71
C PRO A 248 -9.26 -20.50 9.55
N VAL A 249 -8.95 -21.40 10.48
CA VAL A 249 -9.89 -21.96 11.45
C VAL A 249 -9.60 -21.34 12.81
N ARG A 250 -10.68 -20.87 13.45
CA ARG A 250 -10.65 -20.24 14.76
C ARG A 250 -11.09 -21.23 15.83
N ASP A 251 -10.36 -21.26 16.94
CA ASP A 251 -10.75 -22.06 18.10
C ASP A 251 -11.82 -21.35 18.96
N ALA A 252 -12.22 -21.98 20.06
CA ALA A 252 -13.22 -21.43 20.98
C ALA A 252 -12.79 -20.10 21.65
N LEU A 253 -11.50 -19.76 21.64
CA LEU A 253 -10.95 -18.49 22.12
C LEU A 253 -10.75 -17.48 21.00
N ASN A 254 -11.33 -17.75 19.82
CA ASN A 254 -11.22 -16.93 18.62
C ASN A 254 -9.77 -16.78 18.10
N ARG A 255 -8.91 -17.77 18.33
CA ARG A 255 -7.52 -17.77 17.84
C ARG A 255 -7.41 -18.47 16.49
N ALA A 256 -6.90 -17.76 15.48
CA ALA A 256 -6.61 -18.29 14.15
C ALA A 256 -5.25 -19.00 14.16
N THR A 257 -5.26 -20.31 14.43
CA THR A 257 -4.03 -21.12 14.53
C THR A 257 -4.06 -22.38 13.67
N GLU A 258 -5.23 -22.76 13.17
CA GLU A 258 -5.42 -23.89 12.27
C GLU A 258 -5.91 -23.42 10.89
N ILE A 259 -5.84 -24.31 9.92
CA ILE A 259 -6.33 -24.05 8.56
C ILE A 259 -7.20 -25.22 8.08
N GLU A 260 -8.12 -24.90 7.20
CA GLU A 260 -8.92 -25.85 6.43
C GLU A 260 -8.62 -25.65 4.94
N VAL A 261 -8.54 -26.74 4.20
CA VAL A 261 -8.30 -26.71 2.75
C VAL A 261 -9.61 -26.40 2.04
N ILE A 262 -9.61 -25.41 1.17
CA ILE A 262 -10.73 -25.14 0.24
C ILE A 262 -10.62 -26.18 -0.89
N PRO A 263 -11.63 -27.04 -1.12
CA PRO A 263 -11.61 -28.01 -2.22
C PRO A 263 -11.48 -27.33 -3.59
N LEU A 264 -10.86 -27.99 -4.57
CA LEU A 264 -10.65 -27.40 -5.90
C LEU A 264 -11.97 -27.08 -6.61
N GLU A 265 -13.04 -27.83 -6.32
CA GLU A 265 -14.39 -27.61 -6.85
C GLU A 265 -14.98 -26.26 -6.39
N GLU A 266 -14.64 -25.84 -5.16
CA GLU A 266 -14.99 -24.53 -4.62
C GLU A 266 -13.99 -23.45 -5.06
N LEU A 267 -12.70 -23.79 -5.13
CA LEU A 267 -11.63 -22.85 -5.45
C LEU A 267 -11.66 -22.40 -6.93
N GLN A 268 -12.05 -23.30 -7.84
CA GLN A 268 -12.23 -23.08 -9.28
C GLN A 268 -11.00 -22.53 -10.04
N ARG A 269 -9.80 -22.70 -9.48
CA ARG A 269 -8.52 -22.31 -10.08
C ARG A 269 -7.37 -23.10 -9.44
N PRO A 270 -6.15 -23.06 -10.01
CA PRO A 270 -4.99 -23.61 -9.36
C PRO A 270 -4.68 -22.93 -8.01
N ARG A 271 -4.04 -23.69 -7.12
CA ARG A 271 -3.36 -23.15 -5.93
C ARG A 271 -2.04 -22.53 -6.37
N ILE A 272 -1.84 -21.27 -6.02
CA ILE A 272 -0.66 -20.50 -6.40
C ILE A 272 0.44 -20.73 -5.36
N ASP A 273 1.68 -20.94 -5.79
CA ASP A 273 2.82 -20.99 -4.87
C ASP A 273 3.16 -19.58 -4.39
N VAL A 274 3.36 -19.40 -3.08
CA VAL A 274 3.49 -18.07 -2.47
C VAL A 274 4.79 -18.00 -1.69
N VAL A 275 5.73 -17.18 -2.15
CA VAL A 275 6.96 -16.85 -1.42
C VAL A 275 6.70 -15.61 -0.57
N MET A 276 6.69 -15.74 0.75
CA MET A 276 6.35 -14.67 1.66
C MET A 276 7.61 -14.07 2.28
N THR A 277 7.86 -12.79 1.99
CA THR A 277 8.89 -12.00 2.65
C THR A 277 8.23 -11.14 3.72
N VAL A 278 8.45 -11.49 5.00
CA VAL A 278 7.85 -10.75 6.12
C VAL A 278 8.85 -9.74 6.66
N SER A 279 8.40 -8.55 7.07
CA SER A 279 9.28 -7.55 7.69
C SER A 279 9.77 -8.01 9.08
N GLY A 280 10.85 -7.41 9.59
CA GLY A 280 11.33 -7.72 10.95
C GLY A 280 10.27 -7.40 12.02
N ILE A 281 9.54 -6.29 11.86
CA ILE A 281 8.41 -5.93 12.72
C ILE A 281 7.31 -7.00 12.66
N PHE A 282 7.00 -7.51 11.46
CA PHE A 282 6.02 -8.60 11.33
C PHE A 282 6.48 -9.85 12.08
N ARG A 283 7.75 -10.22 11.96
CA ARG A 283 8.33 -11.36 12.68
C ARG A 283 8.16 -11.22 14.20
N ASP A 284 8.45 -10.04 14.73
CA ASP A 284 8.47 -9.82 16.17
C ASP A 284 7.05 -9.78 16.77
N LEU A 285 6.06 -9.34 16.00
CA LEU A 285 4.67 -9.21 16.46
C LEU A 285 3.80 -10.44 16.15
N PHE A 286 4.03 -11.11 15.01
CA PHE A 286 3.10 -12.08 14.42
C PHE A 286 3.67 -13.49 14.28
N ALA A 287 4.51 -13.92 15.22
CA ALA A 287 5.08 -15.28 15.21
C ALA A 287 4.02 -16.41 15.07
N PRO A 288 2.85 -16.39 15.76
CA PRO A 288 1.79 -17.38 15.54
C PRO A 288 1.24 -17.37 14.10
N THR A 289 1.13 -16.19 13.50
CA THR A 289 0.65 -16.01 12.13
C THR A 289 1.67 -16.52 11.11
N MET A 290 2.98 -16.34 11.36
CA MET A 290 4.03 -16.94 10.53
C MET A 290 3.94 -18.47 10.55
N ALA A 291 3.72 -19.06 11.73
CA ALA A 291 3.53 -20.50 11.85
C ALA A 291 2.25 -20.99 11.14
N LEU A 292 1.18 -20.17 11.11
CA LEU A 292 -0.04 -20.45 10.34
C LEU A 292 0.25 -20.48 8.83
N LEU A 293 1.00 -19.51 8.32
CA LEU A 293 1.39 -19.43 6.90
C LEU A 293 2.27 -20.61 6.48
N ASP A 294 3.29 -20.96 7.27
CA ASP A 294 4.12 -22.14 7.02
C ASP A 294 3.29 -23.44 7.03
N LYS A 295 2.38 -23.58 8.01
CA LYS A 295 1.45 -24.71 8.09
C LYS A 295 0.58 -24.80 6.82
N ALA A 296 0.08 -23.68 6.31
CA ALA A 296 -0.71 -23.63 5.09
C ALA A 296 0.08 -24.14 3.88
N VAL A 297 1.30 -23.63 3.65
CA VAL A 297 2.16 -24.05 2.54
C VAL A 297 2.46 -25.55 2.62
N ARG A 298 2.85 -26.03 3.80
CA ARG A 298 3.13 -27.46 4.04
C ARG A 298 1.92 -28.34 3.77
N ARG A 299 0.74 -27.94 4.27
CA ARG A 299 -0.49 -28.69 4.03
C ARG A 299 -0.79 -28.78 2.54
N VAL A 300 -0.75 -27.66 1.84
CA VAL A 300 -1.06 -27.57 0.41
C VAL A 300 -0.08 -28.39 -0.44
N ALA A 301 1.21 -28.37 -0.11
CA ALA A 301 2.24 -29.15 -0.82
C ALA A 301 1.99 -30.68 -0.77
N THR A 302 1.32 -31.17 0.28
CA THR A 302 1.06 -32.61 0.49
C THR A 302 -0.26 -33.11 -0.09
N LEU A 303 -1.14 -32.23 -0.57
CA LEU A 303 -2.46 -32.61 -1.10
C LEU A 303 -2.31 -33.46 -2.36
N ASP A 304 -3.09 -34.52 -2.48
CA ASP A 304 -3.09 -35.40 -3.66
C ASP A 304 -3.92 -34.77 -4.79
N GLU A 305 -3.36 -33.73 -5.40
CA GLU A 305 -3.97 -32.95 -6.47
C GLU A 305 -3.08 -32.96 -7.73
N PRO A 306 -3.66 -32.78 -8.93
CA PRO A 306 -2.89 -32.63 -10.17
C PRO A 306 -1.91 -31.44 -10.08
N LEU A 307 -0.69 -31.61 -10.61
CA LEU A 307 0.36 -30.59 -10.56
C LEU A 307 -0.03 -29.28 -11.28
N GLU A 308 -0.89 -29.36 -12.30
CA GLU A 308 -1.42 -28.19 -13.02
C GLU A 308 -2.47 -27.41 -12.20
N MET A 309 -3.01 -28.00 -11.13
CA MET A 309 -3.96 -27.36 -10.23
C MET A 309 -3.36 -27.04 -8.85
N ASN A 310 -2.12 -27.47 -8.60
CA ASN A 310 -1.42 -27.20 -7.35
C ASN A 310 0.05 -26.90 -7.62
N TYR A 311 0.33 -25.60 -7.84
CA TYR A 311 1.68 -25.15 -8.18
C TYR A 311 2.64 -25.25 -7.00
N VAL A 312 2.16 -25.19 -5.76
CA VAL A 312 2.98 -25.45 -4.56
C VAL A 312 3.53 -26.87 -4.62
N ARG A 313 2.66 -27.88 -4.79
CA ARG A 313 3.06 -29.29 -4.89
C ARG A 313 4.01 -29.50 -6.07
N ARG A 314 3.69 -28.94 -7.24
CA ARG A 314 4.56 -29.03 -8.43
C ARG A 314 5.97 -28.52 -8.13
N ASN A 315 6.08 -27.29 -7.63
CA ASN A 315 7.37 -26.65 -7.38
C ASN A 315 8.18 -27.40 -6.30
N VAL A 316 7.51 -27.88 -5.24
CA VAL A 316 8.15 -28.70 -4.20
C VAL A 316 8.68 -30.03 -4.77
N GLN A 317 7.88 -30.74 -5.57
CA GLN A 317 8.32 -31.99 -6.19
C GLN A 317 9.47 -31.80 -7.17
N GLU A 318 9.42 -30.76 -8.00
CA GLU A 318 10.51 -30.41 -8.92
C GLU A 318 11.80 -30.08 -8.16
N LYS A 319 11.71 -29.37 -7.02
CA LYS A 319 12.88 -29.09 -6.17
C LYS A 319 13.46 -30.36 -5.56
N MET A 320 12.62 -31.24 -5.03
CA MET A 320 13.06 -32.52 -4.46
C MET A 320 13.67 -33.45 -5.51
N ALA A 321 13.26 -33.33 -6.78
CA ALA A 321 13.78 -34.13 -7.90
C ALA A 321 14.94 -33.45 -8.67
N ALA A 322 15.39 -32.27 -8.24
CA ALA A 322 16.46 -31.54 -8.90
C ALA A 322 17.81 -32.26 -8.77
N ALA A 323 18.82 -31.81 -9.55
CA ALA A 323 20.17 -32.39 -9.53
C ALA A 323 20.82 -32.34 -8.13
N GLU A 324 20.51 -31.30 -7.36
CA GLU A 324 20.81 -31.20 -5.93
C GLU A 324 19.50 -31.37 -5.14
N PRO A 325 19.08 -32.62 -4.86
CA PRO A 325 17.84 -32.88 -4.15
C PRO A 325 17.96 -32.42 -2.69
N CYS A 326 16.91 -31.82 -2.17
CA CYS A 326 16.76 -31.54 -0.74
C CYS A 326 15.57 -32.31 -0.16
N ASP A 327 15.49 -32.35 1.16
CA ASP A 327 14.35 -32.95 1.83
C ASP A 327 13.08 -32.09 1.66
N PHE A 328 11.94 -32.66 2.05
CA PHE A 328 10.66 -31.96 1.99
C PHE A 328 10.66 -30.68 2.82
N ASP A 329 11.32 -30.67 3.99
CA ASP A 329 11.33 -29.54 4.92
C ASP A 329 12.03 -28.31 4.30
N ASP A 330 13.10 -28.54 3.55
CA ASP A 330 13.80 -27.51 2.79
C ASP A 330 13.02 -27.10 1.53
N ALA A 331 12.51 -28.07 0.75
CA ALA A 331 11.80 -27.79 -0.50
C ALA A 331 10.52 -26.96 -0.32
N VAL A 332 9.83 -27.14 0.81
CA VAL A 332 8.56 -26.47 1.14
C VAL A 332 8.73 -25.10 1.82
N THR A 333 9.97 -24.67 2.09
CA THR A 333 10.24 -23.41 2.77
C THR A 333 9.81 -22.22 1.91
N ARG A 334 8.90 -21.39 2.43
CA ARG A 334 8.35 -20.20 1.72
C ARG A 334 8.24 -18.93 2.57
N VAL A 335 8.42 -19.01 3.89
CA VAL A 335 8.32 -17.86 4.79
C VAL A 335 9.72 -17.41 5.18
N PHE A 336 10.09 -16.20 4.74
CA PHE A 336 11.42 -15.63 4.89
C PHE A 336 11.37 -14.27 5.59
N SER A 337 12.37 -13.97 6.40
CA SER A 337 12.54 -12.66 7.04
C SER A 337 14.01 -12.33 7.24
N ASN A 338 14.26 -11.27 8.01
CA ASN A 338 15.58 -10.96 8.53
C ASN A 338 16.02 -11.95 9.60
N ALA A 339 17.33 -12.03 9.84
CA ALA A 339 17.87 -12.66 11.04
C ALA A 339 17.20 -12.08 12.30
N PRO A 340 17.05 -12.86 13.39
CA PRO A 340 16.54 -12.35 14.66
C PRO A 340 17.28 -11.08 15.10
N GLY A 341 16.54 -10.07 15.57
CA GLY A 341 17.09 -8.77 15.97
C GLY A 341 17.50 -7.83 14.82
N ASN A 342 17.38 -8.26 13.55
CA ASN A 342 17.67 -7.43 12.38
C ASN A 342 16.38 -7.02 11.65
N TYR A 343 16.44 -5.88 10.96
CA TYR A 343 15.33 -5.26 10.23
C TYR A 343 15.82 -4.71 8.89
N GLY A 344 14.91 -4.60 7.91
CA GLY A 344 15.18 -4.00 6.61
C GLY A 344 16.07 -4.84 5.69
N SER A 345 15.99 -4.58 4.40
CA SER A 345 16.85 -5.17 3.37
C SER A 345 18.09 -4.32 3.09
N ASN A 346 18.21 -3.13 3.69
CA ASN A 346 19.25 -2.11 3.42
C ASN A 346 19.29 -1.63 1.95
N VAL A 347 18.38 -2.07 1.09
CA VAL A 347 18.28 -1.59 -0.29
C VAL A 347 17.98 -0.10 -0.30
N ASN A 348 17.11 0.38 0.61
CA ASN A 348 16.87 1.80 0.82
C ASN A 348 18.16 2.57 1.11
N PHE A 349 18.94 2.18 2.12
CA PHE A 349 20.17 2.89 2.46
C PHE A 349 21.16 2.90 1.30
N MET A 350 21.34 1.76 0.61
CA MET A 350 22.24 1.68 -0.53
C MET A 350 21.84 2.64 -1.66
N VAL A 351 20.54 2.70 -1.97
CA VAL A 351 19.97 3.63 -2.97
C VAL A 351 20.08 5.08 -2.51
N MET A 352 19.73 5.36 -1.26
CA MET A 352 19.67 6.71 -0.71
C MET A 352 21.07 7.33 -0.58
N ASP A 353 22.08 6.53 -0.23
CA ASP A 353 23.48 6.95 -0.15
C ASP A 353 24.25 6.83 -1.48
N SER A 354 23.57 6.41 -2.55
CA SER A 354 24.14 6.21 -3.90
C SER A 354 25.33 5.24 -3.93
N GLN A 355 25.43 4.33 -2.96
CA GLN A 355 26.56 3.40 -2.77
C GLN A 355 26.40 2.10 -3.57
N TRP A 356 26.10 2.20 -4.86
CA TRP A 356 25.93 1.04 -5.74
C TRP A 356 26.28 1.35 -7.19
N GLU A 357 26.89 0.38 -7.86
CA GLU A 357 27.29 0.48 -9.28
C GLU A 357 26.33 -0.28 -10.21
N SER A 358 25.75 -1.38 -9.74
CA SER A 358 24.85 -2.23 -10.53
C SER A 358 23.57 -2.55 -9.76
N GLU A 359 22.44 -2.51 -10.44
CA GLU A 359 21.13 -2.88 -9.89
C GLU A 359 21.09 -4.34 -9.41
N ALA A 360 21.88 -5.23 -10.02
CA ALA A 360 21.95 -6.64 -9.63
C ALA A 360 22.38 -6.80 -8.16
N THR A 361 23.28 -5.93 -7.69
CA THR A 361 23.75 -5.90 -6.29
C THR A 361 22.61 -5.61 -5.31
N LEU A 362 21.58 -4.84 -5.71
CA LEU A 362 20.43 -4.55 -4.86
C LEU A 362 19.59 -5.82 -4.60
N GLY A 363 19.38 -6.64 -5.64
CA GLY A 363 18.69 -7.93 -5.51
C GLY A 363 19.47 -8.93 -4.64
N ASP A 364 20.80 -8.94 -4.73
CA ASP A 364 21.66 -9.80 -3.93
C ASP A 364 21.73 -9.36 -2.46
N LEU A 365 21.78 -8.05 -2.22
CA LEU A 365 21.69 -7.47 -0.88
C LEU A 365 20.35 -7.84 -0.23
N PHE A 366 19.25 -7.75 -0.98
CA PHE A 366 17.94 -8.15 -0.51
C PHE A 366 17.95 -9.60 0.00
N VAL A 367 18.42 -10.55 -0.83
CA VAL A 367 18.49 -11.97 -0.41
C VAL A 367 19.40 -12.16 0.79
N THR A 368 20.59 -11.55 0.79
CA THR A 368 21.54 -11.66 1.91
C THR A 368 20.88 -11.31 3.24
N ARG A 369 20.08 -10.24 3.26
CA ARG A 369 19.43 -9.77 4.50
C ARG A 369 18.10 -10.44 4.80
N LYS A 370 17.45 -11.06 3.80
CA LYS A 370 16.09 -11.60 3.91
C LYS A 370 16.00 -13.12 3.77
N CYS A 371 17.10 -13.84 3.57
CA CYS A 371 17.10 -15.29 3.36
C CYS A 371 16.92 -16.15 4.61
N PHE A 372 16.52 -15.58 5.73
CA PHE A 372 16.37 -16.34 6.97
C PHE A 372 14.97 -16.97 7.00
N ALA A 373 14.95 -18.30 6.95
CA ALA A 373 13.74 -19.11 6.92
C ALA A 373 13.09 -19.20 8.32
N TYR A 374 11.77 -19.11 8.33
CA TYR A 374 10.93 -19.33 9.50
C TYR A 374 9.90 -20.40 9.17
N THR A 375 10.07 -21.59 9.75
CA THR A 375 9.28 -22.77 9.37
C THR A 375 9.17 -23.73 10.55
N ARG A 376 8.43 -24.83 10.41
CA ARG A 376 8.46 -25.96 11.35
C ARG A 376 9.02 -27.19 10.66
N ASP A 377 9.95 -27.90 11.27
CA ASP A 377 10.40 -29.17 10.70
C ASP A 377 9.30 -30.24 10.73
N SER A 378 9.51 -31.35 10.02
CA SER A 378 8.64 -32.53 9.97
C SER A 378 8.36 -33.16 11.34
N ARG A 379 9.13 -32.80 12.38
CA ARG A 379 8.93 -33.23 13.79
C ARG A 379 8.16 -32.20 14.60
N GLY A 380 7.73 -31.10 13.99
CA GLY A 380 6.97 -30.02 14.60
C GLY A 380 7.82 -29.00 15.38
N ARG A 381 9.14 -29.04 15.29
CA ARG A 381 10.02 -28.06 15.96
C ARG A 381 10.08 -26.77 15.15
N SER A 382 9.93 -25.64 15.81
CA SER A 382 10.11 -24.33 15.17
C SER A 382 11.57 -24.15 14.75
N VAL A 383 11.76 -23.72 13.51
CA VAL A 383 13.03 -23.29 12.93
C VAL A 383 12.90 -21.79 12.72
N GLU A 384 13.57 -21.01 13.57
CA GLU A 384 13.45 -19.55 13.58
C GLU A 384 14.77 -18.94 13.10
N GLY A 385 14.70 -18.19 12.00
CA GLY A 385 15.84 -17.43 11.52
C GLY A 385 17.00 -18.29 11.00
N ARG A 386 16.73 -19.46 10.41
CA ARG A 386 17.78 -20.28 9.78
C ARG A 386 18.21 -19.61 8.47
N GLU A 387 19.47 -19.21 8.37
CA GLU A 387 20.04 -18.68 7.14
C GLU A 387 19.93 -19.71 6.00
N ALA A 388 19.22 -19.36 4.92
CA ALA A 388 18.89 -20.28 3.84
C ALA A 388 18.88 -19.59 2.45
N PRO A 389 20.00 -18.97 2.01
CA PRO A 389 20.06 -18.22 0.75
C PRO A 389 19.76 -19.10 -0.47
N HIS A 390 20.21 -20.36 -0.48
CA HIS A 390 19.95 -21.30 -1.57
C HIS A 390 18.46 -21.63 -1.71
N LEU A 391 17.72 -21.77 -0.60
CA LEU A 391 16.27 -22.02 -0.61
C LEU A 391 15.50 -20.80 -1.10
N MET A 392 15.88 -19.60 -0.64
CA MET A 392 15.28 -18.36 -1.12
C MET A 392 15.54 -18.14 -2.61
N ASN A 393 16.78 -18.37 -3.07
CA ASN A 393 17.14 -18.24 -4.48
C ASN A 393 16.32 -19.18 -5.37
N ASP A 394 16.16 -20.44 -4.95
CA ASP A 394 15.36 -21.43 -5.68
C ASP A 394 13.88 -21.00 -5.75
N ALA A 395 13.29 -20.62 -4.62
CA ALA A 395 11.91 -20.19 -4.55
C ALA A 395 11.65 -18.94 -5.42
N LEU A 396 12.54 -17.94 -5.35
CA LEU A 396 12.43 -16.71 -6.16
C LEU A 396 12.66 -16.95 -7.66
N SER A 397 13.42 -17.98 -8.06
CA SER A 397 13.66 -18.28 -9.48
C SER A 397 12.41 -18.66 -10.26
N ARG A 398 11.33 -19.03 -9.55
CA ARG A 398 10.03 -19.48 -10.10
C ARG A 398 8.94 -18.41 -10.04
N VAL A 399 9.23 -17.26 -9.45
CA VAL A 399 8.25 -16.19 -9.24
C VAL A 399 7.99 -15.46 -10.54
N GLU A 400 6.71 -15.31 -10.89
CA GLU A 400 6.24 -14.62 -12.10
C GLU A 400 5.58 -13.27 -11.78
N ALA A 401 5.16 -13.08 -10.52
CA ALA A 401 4.57 -11.83 -10.05
C ALA A 401 5.01 -11.49 -8.61
N THR A 402 5.18 -10.22 -8.31
CA THR A 402 5.45 -9.70 -6.96
C THR A 402 4.31 -8.78 -6.53
N TYR A 403 4.02 -8.76 -5.23
CA TYR A 403 2.84 -8.08 -4.71
C TYR A 403 3.04 -7.49 -3.31
N GLN A 404 2.50 -6.30 -3.08
CA GLN A 404 2.40 -5.67 -1.76
C GLN A 404 1.09 -4.86 -1.61
N ASN A 405 0.51 -4.82 -0.41
CA ASN A 405 -0.59 -3.91 -0.09
C ASN A 405 -0.07 -2.50 0.22
N ILE A 406 -0.78 -1.47 -0.22
CA ILE A 406 -0.60 -0.09 0.23
C ILE A 406 -1.24 0.06 1.61
N ASP A 407 -0.46 0.56 2.55
CA ASP A 407 -0.76 0.67 3.97
C ASP A 407 -1.93 1.61 4.29
N SER A 408 -1.91 2.83 3.75
CA SER A 408 -2.89 3.88 4.06
C SER A 408 -2.93 4.95 2.96
N PHE A 409 -3.93 5.84 2.99
CA PHE A 409 -3.98 7.00 2.08
C PHE A 409 -2.89 8.02 2.43
N GLU A 410 -2.46 8.03 3.69
CA GLU A 410 -1.37 8.85 4.21
C GLU A 410 -0.01 8.33 3.73
N ILE A 411 0.23 7.02 3.85
CA ILE A 411 1.51 6.37 3.55
C ILE A 411 1.41 5.55 2.26
N GLY A 412 1.63 6.22 1.15
CA GLY A 412 1.75 5.65 -0.19
C GLY A 412 3.19 5.24 -0.56
N ILE A 413 3.36 4.79 -1.80
CA ILE A 413 4.61 4.18 -2.26
C ILE A 413 5.78 5.16 -2.46
N THR A 414 5.51 6.47 -2.44
CA THR A 414 6.53 7.52 -2.53
C THR A 414 6.74 8.26 -1.21
N ASP A 415 5.89 8.03 -0.21
CA ASP A 415 5.98 8.72 1.10
C ASP A 415 7.09 8.09 1.97
N VAL A 416 7.33 6.79 1.82
CA VAL A 416 8.37 6.05 2.55
C VAL A 416 9.23 5.21 1.62
N ASP A 417 10.50 5.07 1.99
CA ASP A 417 11.52 4.28 1.30
C ASP A 417 11.31 2.77 1.39
N HIS A 418 10.56 2.32 2.40
CA HIS A 418 10.38 0.91 2.69
C HIS A 418 9.70 0.18 1.50
N TYR A 419 8.80 0.80 0.72
CA TYR A 419 8.14 0.06 -0.36
C TYR A 419 9.11 -0.36 -1.45
N PHE A 420 10.00 0.54 -1.90
CA PHE A 420 11.02 0.15 -2.88
C PHE A 420 12.10 -0.72 -2.23
N GLU A 421 12.38 -0.55 -0.93
CA GLU A 421 13.26 -1.43 -0.15
C GLU A 421 12.78 -2.90 -0.18
N TYR A 422 11.47 -3.12 -0.01
CA TYR A 422 10.88 -4.45 0.11
C TYR A 422 10.33 -4.97 -1.22
N LEU A 423 9.31 -4.34 -1.81
CA LEU A 423 8.71 -4.78 -3.07
C LEU A 423 9.67 -4.59 -4.23
N GLY A 424 10.35 -3.45 -4.29
CA GLY A 424 11.40 -3.22 -5.28
C GLY A 424 12.55 -4.21 -5.09
N GLY A 425 13.08 -4.32 -3.87
CA GLY A 425 14.16 -5.25 -3.54
C GLY A 425 13.87 -6.71 -3.89
N VAL A 426 12.68 -7.24 -3.54
CA VAL A 426 12.29 -8.60 -3.91
C VAL A 426 12.09 -8.75 -5.41
N SER A 427 11.54 -7.74 -6.09
CA SER A 427 11.35 -7.78 -7.55
C SER A 427 12.68 -7.82 -8.29
N LYS A 428 13.67 -7.01 -7.86
CA LYS A 428 15.03 -7.07 -8.39
C LYS A 428 15.69 -8.42 -8.08
N ALA A 429 15.48 -8.97 -6.88
CA ALA A 429 15.99 -10.29 -6.54
C ALA A 429 15.42 -11.37 -7.48
N VAL A 430 14.10 -11.38 -7.71
CA VAL A 430 13.42 -12.27 -8.66
C VAL A 430 13.95 -12.09 -10.07
N GLU A 431 14.09 -10.86 -10.55
CA GLU A 431 14.59 -10.56 -11.90
C GLU A 431 15.95 -11.21 -12.15
N THR A 432 16.91 -11.04 -11.22
CA THR A 432 18.25 -11.64 -11.33
C THR A 432 18.22 -13.17 -11.35
N ARG A 433 17.28 -13.80 -10.63
CA ARG A 433 17.26 -15.27 -10.39
C ARG A 433 16.43 -16.03 -11.40
N SER A 434 15.28 -15.48 -11.78
CA SER A 434 14.41 -16.01 -12.83
C SER A 434 14.87 -15.62 -14.24
N LYS A 435 15.78 -14.63 -14.35
CA LYS A 435 16.25 -14.02 -15.61
C LYS A 435 15.13 -13.35 -16.41
N SER A 436 14.01 -13.05 -15.77
CA SER A 436 12.86 -12.38 -16.35
C SER A 436 12.27 -11.43 -15.30
N ARG A 437 11.84 -10.25 -15.72
CA ARG A 437 11.25 -9.28 -14.80
C ARG A 437 9.86 -9.77 -14.38
N PRO A 438 9.56 -9.88 -13.07
CA PRO A 438 8.21 -10.24 -12.63
C PRO A 438 7.24 -9.10 -12.91
N ALA A 439 5.96 -9.43 -13.09
CA ALA A 439 4.92 -8.41 -13.00
C ALA A 439 4.81 -7.92 -11.55
N ILE A 440 4.73 -6.60 -11.35
CA ILE A 440 4.74 -5.99 -10.01
C ILE A 440 3.38 -5.33 -9.78
N TYR A 441 2.64 -5.85 -8.81
CA TYR A 441 1.30 -5.37 -8.49
C TYR A 441 1.21 -4.81 -7.08
N LEU A 442 0.33 -3.82 -6.92
CA LEU A 442 -0.09 -3.33 -5.63
C LEU A 442 -1.60 -3.30 -5.57
N SER A 443 -2.14 -3.46 -4.36
CA SER A 443 -3.52 -3.10 -4.10
C SER A 443 -3.60 -2.14 -2.94
N ASP A 444 -4.64 -1.32 -2.96
CA ASP A 444 -5.03 -0.53 -1.82
C ASP A 444 -6.44 -0.94 -1.40
N SER A 445 -6.70 -0.95 -0.08
CA SER A 445 -8.03 -1.17 0.50
C SER A 445 -8.57 0.14 1.09
N LEU A 446 -8.19 1.26 0.47
CA LEU A 446 -8.47 2.63 0.92
C LEU A 446 -9.79 3.16 0.37
N SER A 447 -10.30 2.49 -0.67
CA SER A 447 -11.64 2.71 -1.18
C SER A 447 -12.48 1.45 -0.98
N PRO A 448 -13.82 1.57 -0.99
CA PRO A 448 -14.72 0.42 -0.98
C PRO A 448 -14.46 -0.56 -2.13
N GLN A 449 -13.91 -0.07 -3.25
CA GLN A 449 -13.44 -0.89 -4.36
C GLN A 449 -11.95 -1.23 -4.18
N VAL A 450 -11.66 -2.52 -4.04
CA VAL A 450 -10.26 -2.97 -4.12
C VAL A 450 -9.80 -2.86 -5.57
N LYS A 451 -8.78 -2.03 -5.82
CA LYS A 451 -8.13 -1.92 -7.12
C LYS A 451 -6.73 -2.53 -7.07
N VAL A 452 -6.46 -3.44 -8.00
CA VAL A 452 -5.11 -3.97 -8.24
C VAL A 452 -4.51 -3.20 -9.41
N ARG A 453 -3.39 -2.53 -9.16
CA ARG A 453 -2.65 -1.74 -10.15
C ARG A 453 -1.26 -2.32 -10.34
N THR A 454 -0.72 -2.14 -11.52
CA THR A 454 0.72 -2.30 -11.74
C THR A 454 1.50 -1.24 -10.95
N LEU A 455 2.77 -1.52 -10.68
CA LEU A 455 3.66 -0.53 -10.05
C LEU A 455 3.72 0.78 -10.86
N GLN A 456 3.81 0.70 -12.20
CA GLN A 456 3.86 1.87 -13.06
C GLN A 456 2.58 2.72 -12.98
N GLU A 457 1.40 2.07 -12.98
CA GLU A 457 0.13 2.77 -12.77
C GLU A 457 0.09 3.47 -11.40
N THR A 458 0.59 2.79 -10.37
CA THR A 458 0.63 3.34 -9.00
C THR A 458 1.60 4.52 -8.89
N VAL A 459 2.81 4.42 -9.47
CA VAL A 459 3.79 5.52 -9.51
C VAL A 459 3.24 6.74 -10.24
N ARG A 460 2.58 6.54 -11.40
CA ARG A 460 1.89 7.62 -12.11
C ARG A 460 0.82 8.28 -11.25
N LEU A 461 -0.01 7.48 -10.58
CA LEU A 461 -1.10 7.96 -9.75
C LEU A 461 -0.57 8.77 -8.56
N GLU A 462 0.41 8.26 -7.81
CA GLU A 462 1.03 8.99 -6.69
C GLU A 462 1.70 10.28 -7.15
N THR A 463 2.41 10.24 -8.29
CA THR A 463 3.06 11.44 -8.83
C THR A 463 2.04 12.52 -9.14
N ARG A 464 0.93 12.17 -9.80
CA ARG A 464 -0.13 13.13 -10.16
C ARG A 464 -0.97 13.59 -8.97
N ALA A 465 -1.22 12.70 -8.02
CA ALA A 465 -2.03 13.00 -6.84
C ALA A 465 -1.24 13.76 -5.77
N LYS A 466 0.08 13.53 -5.64
CA LYS A 466 0.96 14.14 -4.63
C LYS A 466 2.07 14.99 -5.24
N THR A 467 3.20 14.41 -5.64
CA THR A 467 4.44 15.15 -5.95
C THR A 467 4.26 16.30 -6.93
N LEU A 468 3.47 16.12 -8.00
CA LEU A 468 3.17 17.15 -9.00
C LEU A 468 1.80 17.81 -8.82
N ASN A 469 1.08 17.51 -7.74
CA ASN A 469 -0.19 18.15 -7.43
C ASN A 469 0.04 19.47 -6.68
N PRO A 470 -0.38 20.63 -7.23
CA PRO A 470 -0.27 21.90 -6.54
C PRO A 470 -0.91 21.92 -5.16
N LYS A 471 -2.05 21.22 -4.96
CA LYS A 471 -2.71 21.13 -3.66
C LYS A 471 -1.79 20.49 -2.61
N TRP A 472 -0.99 19.51 -3.01
CA TRP A 472 -0.08 18.79 -2.14
C TRP A 472 1.20 19.59 -1.88
N TYR A 473 1.96 19.95 -2.93
CA TYR A 473 3.26 20.60 -2.71
C TYR A 473 3.10 22.01 -2.13
N GLU A 474 2.05 22.77 -2.47
CA GLU A 474 1.79 24.05 -1.80
C GLU A 474 1.39 23.86 -0.34
N GLY A 475 0.64 22.79 -0.06
CA GLY A 475 0.32 22.35 1.28
C GLY A 475 1.57 22.11 2.12
N MET A 476 2.51 21.32 1.59
CA MET A 476 3.80 21.06 2.24
C MET A 476 4.61 22.35 2.42
N LEU A 477 4.73 23.19 1.39
CA LEU A 477 5.54 24.42 1.44
C LEU A 477 5.04 25.45 2.47
N LYS A 478 3.80 25.36 2.95
CA LYS A 478 3.34 26.15 4.11
C LYS A 478 4.11 25.84 5.39
N HIS A 479 4.72 24.66 5.48
CA HIS A 479 5.56 24.22 6.61
C HIS A 479 7.06 24.50 6.39
N GLY A 480 7.39 25.34 5.41
CA GLY A 480 8.74 25.87 5.18
C GLY A 480 9.80 24.78 5.04
N PHE A 481 10.78 24.78 5.94
CA PHE A 481 11.93 23.88 5.89
C PHE A 481 11.55 22.40 5.75
N ARG A 482 10.59 21.93 6.56
CA ARG A 482 10.12 20.54 6.52
C ARG A 482 9.30 20.25 5.26
N GLY A 483 8.56 21.23 4.76
CA GLY A 483 7.81 21.10 3.51
C GLY A 483 8.68 20.77 2.31
N VAL A 484 9.82 21.46 2.17
CA VAL A 484 10.79 21.16 1.10
C VAL A 484 11.44 19.80 1.29
N ALA A 485 11.68 19.38 2.55
CA ALA A 485 12.22 18.06 2.85
C ALA A 485 11.27 16.93 2.43
N GLU A 486 9.96 17.09 2.59
CA GLU A 486 8.98 16.10 2.11
C GLU A 486 8.96 15.99 0.58
N ILE A 487 9.03 17.12 -0.14
CA ILE A 487 9.13 17.12 -1.61
C ILE A 487 10.38 16.35 -2.04
N GLU A 488 11.53 16.63 -1.41
CA GLU A 488 12.78 15.93 -1.70
C GLU A 488 12.70 14.43 -1.40
N ASN A 489 12.14 14.05 -0.24
CA ASN A 489 11.92 12.65 0.14
C ASN A 489 11.06 11.91 -0.90
N HIS A 490 9.97 12.51 -1.36
CA HIS A 490 9.13 11.92 -2.42
C HIS A 490 9.90 11.66 -3.71
N VAL A 491 10.75 12.60 -4.13
CA VAL A 491 11.57 12.44 -5.34
C VAL A 491 12.66 11.38 -5.15
N ALA A 492 13.27 11.32 -3.96
CA ALA A 492 14.25 10.29 -3.63
C ALA A 492 13.62 8.88 -3.62
N ASN A 493 12.42 8.73 -3.04
CA ASN A 493 11.69 7.46 -3.05
C ASN A 493 11.23 7.09 -4.47
N THR A 494 10.82 8.08 -5.28
CA THR A 494 10.54 7.88 -6.71
C THR A 494 11.76 7.32 -7.42
N PHE A 495 12.95 7.90 -7.20
CA PHE A 495 14.20 7.36 -7.74
C PHE A 495 14.49 5.92 -7.28
N GLY A 496 14.17 5.57 -6.04
CA GLY A 496 14.30 4.19 -5.55
C GLY A 496 13.49 3.18 -6.37
N TRP A 497 12.34 3.57 -6.91
CA TRP A 497 11.56 2.73 -7.84
C TRP A 497 12.21 2.54 -9.20
N SER A 498 13.00 3.51 -9.69
CA SER A 498 13.83 3.30 -10.88
C SER A 498 14.93 2.28 -10.60
N ALA A 499 15.67 2.46 -9.51
CA ALA A 499 16.79 1.59 -9.15
C ALA A 499 16.38 0.13 -8.92
N THR A 500 15.24 -0.08 -8.27
CA THR A 500 14.82 -1.42 -7.84
C THR A 500 13.85 -2.09 -8.80
N ALA A 501 13.13 -1.33 -9.61
CA ALA A 501 12.03 -1.86 -10.39
C ALA A 501 11.86 -1.23 -11.75
N ASP A 502 12.72 -0.29 -12.20
CA ASP A 502 12.64 0.41 -13.50
C ASP A 502 11.19 0.82 -13.86
N ALA A 503 10.49 1.43 -12.89
CA ALA A 503 9.05 1.67 -12.95
C ALA A 503 8.67 3.15 -13.12
N VAL A 504 9.65 4.05 -13.16
CA VAL A 504 9.41 5.50 -13.28
C VAL A 504 9.59 5.92 -14.73
N GLU A 505 8.55 6.52 -15.30
CA GLU A 505 8.62 7.02 -16.67
C GLU A 505 9.40 8.35 -16.75
N PRO A 506 10.19 8.59 -17.80
CA PRO A 506 11.03 9.80 -17.91
C PRO A 506 10.29 11.14 -17.82
N TRP A 507 8.99 11.17 -18.17
CA TRP A 507 8.18 12.38 -18.06
C TRP A 507 8.05 12.84 -16.60
N ILE A 508 8.08 11.93 -15.63
CA ILE A 508 7.96 12.23 -14.20
C ILE A 508 9.14 13.11 -13.76
N TYR A 509 10.37 12.70 -14.07
CA TYR A 509 11.57 13.49 -13.78
C TYR A 509 11.58 14.83 -14.51
N THR A 510 11.15 14.84 -15.78
CA THR A 510 11.05 16.07 -16.57
C THR A 510 10.09 17.08 -15.92
N GLU A 511 8.90 16.65 -15.49
CA GLU A 511 7.93 17.55 -14.86
C GLU A 511 8.36 17.96 -13.44
N ILE A 512 8.96 17.06 -12.65
CA ILE A 512 9.58 17.40 -11.36
C ILE A 512 10.64 18.50 -11.55
N SER A 513 11.53 18.33 -12.54
CA SER A 513 12.55 19.32 -12.86
C SER A 513 11.92 20.65 -13.28
N LYS A 514 10.89 20.63 -14.13
CA LYS A 514 10.21 21.86 -14.56
C LYS A 514 9.57 22.61 -13.39
N THR A 515 8.80 21.90 -12.57
CA THR A 515 8.03 22.48 -11.47
C THR A 515 8.93 23.02 -10.37
N PHE A 516 9.91 22.25 -9.90
CA PHE A 516 10.67 22.61 -8.70
C PHE A 516 12.00 23.31 -9.00
N LEU A 517 12.59 23.04 -10.16
CA LEU A 517 13.95 23.49 -10.45
C LEU A 517 14.01 24.48 -11.59
N LEU A 518 13.25 24.35 -12.67
CA LEU A 518 13.37 25.26 -13.82
C LEU A 518 12.52 26.51 -13.68
N ASP A 519 11.37 26.45 -13.01
CA ASP A 519 10.60 27.64 -12.63
C ASP A 519 11.43 28.52 -11.67
N PRO A 520 11.84 29.73 -12.08
CA PRO A 520 12.66 30.62 -11.25
C PRO A 520 11.98 31.01 -9.94
N THR A 521 10.65 31.15 -9.95
CA THR A 521 9.88 31.56 -8.77
C THR A 521 9.86 30.45 -7.73
N MET A 522 9.53 29.23 -8.18
CA MET A 522 9.55 28.06 -7.30
C MET A 522 10.96 27.78 -6.79
N PHE A 523 11.96 27.80 -7.68
CA PHE A 523 13.35 27.54 -7.28
C PHE A 523 13.83 28.50 -6.20
N GLN A 524 13.61 29.81 -6.38
CA GLN A 524 13.99 30.81 -5.38
C GLN A 524 13.27 30.59 -4.04
N ARG A 525 11.98 30.23 -4.08
CA ARG A 525 11.22 29.89 -2.87
C ARG A 525 11.78 28.65 -2.17
N LEU A 526 12.12 27.58 -2.89
CA LEU A 526 12.72 26.38 -2.31
C LEU A 526 14.11 26.70 -1.70
N LEU A 527 14.88 27.56 -2.38
CA LEU A 527 16.19 28.01 -1.92
C LEU A 527 16.10 28.75 -0.59
N GLU A 528 15.13 29.65 -0.45
CA GLU A 528 14.89 30.41 0.80
C GLU A 528 14.38 29.52 1.93
N LEU A 529 13.52 28.53 1.62
CA LEU A 529 12.91 27.67 2.63
C LEU A 529 13.84 26.58 3.13
N ASN A 530 14.58 25.91 2.24
CA ASN A 530 15.52 24.85 2.60
C ASN A 530 16.56 24.58 1.49
N PRO A 531 17.73 25.23 1.55
CA PRO A 531 18.79 25.04 0.56
C PRO A 531 19.40 23.62 0.59
N HIS A 532 19.35 22.93 1.74
CA HIS A 532 19.91 21.58 1.86
C HIS A 532 19.09 20.54 1.11
N SER A 533 17.76 20.56 1.28
CA SER A 533 16.86 19.66 0.54
C SER A 533 16.82 20.01 -0.94
N LEU A 534 16.87 21.30 -1.31
CA LEU A 534 17.00 21.69 -2.72
C LEU A 534 18.27 21.11 -3.36
N ARG A 535 19.41 21.15 -2.64
CA ARG A 535 20.66 20.53 -3.08
C ARG A 535 20.51 19.03 -3.29
N SER A 536 19.91 18.31 -2.35
CA SER A 536 19.68 16.87 -2.45
C SER A 536 18.76 16.52 -3.62
N LEU A 537 17.69 17.29 -3.83
CA LEU A 537 16.78 17.15 -4.95
C LEU A 537 17.51 17.27 -6.30
N MET A 538 18.33 18.31 -6.48
CA MET A 538 19.13 18.49 -7.71
C MET A 538 20.12 17.34 -7.93
N LYS A 539 20.84 16.93 -6.87
CA LYS A 539 21.76 15.78 -6.94
C LYS A 539 21.03 14.51 -7.36
N ARG A 540 19.84 14.26 -6.84
CA ARG A 540 19.06 13.07 -7.16
C ARG A 540 18.61 13.04 -8.62
N LEU A 541 18.21 14.17 -9.18
CA LEU A 541 17.86 14.24 -10.62
C LEU A 541 19.07 14.09 -11.53
N LEU A 542 20.22 14.67 -11.16
CA LEU A 542 21.47 14.46 -11.89
C LEU A 542 21.91 12.99 -11.83
N GLU A 543 21.77 12.34 -10.68
CA GLU A 543 22.04 10.90 -10.54
C GLU A 543 21.08 10.06 -11.39
N ALA A 544 19.79 10.43 -11.47
CA ALA A 544 18.84 9.76 -12.36
C ALA A 544 19.30 9.83 -13.82
N HIS A 545 19.94 10.93 -14.22
CA HIS A 545 20.54 11.05 -15.53
C HIS A 545 21.81 10.20 -15.70
N GLU A 546 22.76 10.29 -14.76
CA GLU A 546 24.01 9.52 -14.79
C GLU A 546 23.77 8.01 -14.85
N ARG A 547 22.68 7.53 -14.25
CA ARG A 547 22.27 6.12 -14.26
C ARG A 547 21.35 5.73 -15.43
N GLY A 548 21.00 6.67 -16.31
CA GLY A 548 20.22 6.41 -17.52
C GLY A 548 18.70 6.35 -17.34
N TYR A 549 18.17 6.64 -16.14
CA TYR A 549 16.73 6.69 -15.88
C TYR A 549 16.05 7.92 -16.47
N TRP A 550 16.82 9.00 -16.67
CA TRP A 550 16.31 10.25 -17.22
C TRP A 550 17.29 10.88 -18.20
N ASN A 551 16.83 11.21 -19.41
CA ASN A 551 17.67 11.80 -20.46
C ASN A 551 17.06 13.14 -20.90
N PRO A 552 17.22 14.22 -20.12
CA PRO A 552 16.75 15.55 -20.52
C PRO A 552 17.63 16.15 -21.61
N ALA A 553 17.22 17.31 -22.14
CA ALA A 553 18.04 18.10 -23.05
C ALA A 553 19.28 18.68 -22.32
N GLU A 554 20.38 18.87 -23.06
CA GLU A 554 21.66 19.28 -22.46
C GLU A 554 21.58 20.64 -21.76
N ASP A 555 20.78 21.56 -22.28
CA ASP A 555 20.53 22.88 -21.68
C ASP A 555 19.92 22.78 -20.28
N VAL A 556 19.04 21.80 -20.07
CA VAL A 556 18.48 21.49 -18.74
C VAL A 556 19.58 20.95 -17.81
N LEU A 557 20.45 20.06 -18.28
CA LEU A 557 21.54 19.51 -17.47
C LEU A 557 22.55 20.58 -17.07
N GLU A 558 22.97 21.42 -18.01
CA GLU A 558 23.86 22.56 -17.76
C GLU A 558 23.25 23.48 -16.70
N THR A 559 21.97 23.84 -16.86
CA THR A 559 21.24 24.66 -15.88
C THR A 559 21.24 24.04 -14.48
N LEU A 560 20.97 22.73 -14.36
CA LEU A 560 20.96 22.04 -13.07
C LEU A 560 22.35 21.97 -12.45
N ARG A 561 23.40 21.71 -13.25
CA ARG A 561 24.79 21.66 -12.80
C ARG A 561 25.27 23.02 -12.30
N GLU A 562 24.97 24.10 -13.04
CA GLU A 562 25.32 25.47 -12.65
C GLU A 562 24.62 25.87 -11.34
N ARG A 563 23.32 25.61 -11.22
CA ARG A 563 22.56 25.91 -9.99
C ARG A 563 23.08 25.13 -8.80
N LEU A 564 23.39 23.85 -8.97
CA LEU A 564 23.97 23.02 -7.91
C LEU A 564 25.35 23.54 -7.49
N TYR A 565 26.21 23.90 -8.44
CA TYR A 565 27.53 24.45 -8.15
C TYR A 565 27.46 25.74 -7.34
N ASN A 566 26.63 26.70 -7.78
CA ASN A 566 26.45 27.97 -7.05
C ASN A 566 25.91 27.74 -5.64
N LEU A 567 24.90 26.86 -5.50
CA LEU A 567 24.33 26.52 -4.20
C LEU A 567 25.35 25.87 -3.25
N GLN A 568 26.26 25.03 -3.77
CA GLN A 568 27.30 24.42 -2.97
C GLN A 568 28.30 25.46 -2.44
N GLN A 569 28.70 26.42 -3.27
CA GLN A 569 29.58 27.51 -2.82
C GLN A 569 28.93 28.33 -1.69
N ASP A 570 27.66 28.69 -1.84
CA ASP A 570 26.95 29.50 -0.84
C ASP A 570 26.81 28.77 0.51
N LEU A 571 26.55 27.45 0.47
CA LEU A 571 26.45 26.61 1.66
C LEU A 571 27.80 26.39 2.35
N GLU A 572 28.89 26.25 1.60
CA GLU A 572 30.25 26.08 2.15
C GLU A 572 30.78 27.37 2.78
N VAL A 573 30.41 28.54 2.26
CA VAL A 573 30.77 29.84 2.84
C VAL A 573 29.97 30.15 4.11
N SER A 574 28.78 29.56 4.26
CA SER A 574 27.86 29.81 5.38
C SER A 574 28.00 28.82 6.55
N ALA A 575 28.76 27.73 6.38
CA ALA A 575 29.02 26.68 7.38
C ALA A 575 30.32 26.95 8.16
#